data_AF-A0A0A3Z288-F1
#
_entry.id   AF-A0A0A3Z288-F1
#
_cell.length_a   1.000
_cell.length_b   1.000
_cell.length_c   1.000
_cell.angle_alpha   90.00
_cell.angle_beta   90.00
_cell.angle_gamma   90.00
#
_symmetry.space_group_name_H-M   'P 1'
#
loop_
_entity.id
_entity.type
_entity.pdbx_description
1 polymer ?
#
loop_
_entity_poly.entity_id
_entity_poly.type
_entity_poly.pdbx_seq_one_letter_code
_entity_poly.pdbx_strand_id
1 'polypeptide(L)' 'MPQQQPGAAPAKQKRPYRKGNPLSLAERQQAYNERKRGTHALVSATVRKELKDKFVRICQEKGMTQKELIEELIENL' A
#
# COMPACT_ATOMS: atom_id res chain seq x y z
N MET A 1 30.29 -12.92 56.13
CA MET A 1 29.16 -12.94 55.18
C MET A 1 28.16 -11.86 55.60
N PRO A 2 28.24 -10.61 55.09
CA PRO A 2 27.15 -9.65 55.25
C PRO A 2 26.13 -9.80 54.11
N GLN A 3 24.89 -9.54 54.48
CA GLN A 3 23.64 -9.88 53.80
C GLN A 3 23.40 -9.08 52.51
N GLN A 4 22.82 -9.75 51.51
CA GLN A 4 22.21 -9.13 50.33
C GLN A 4 20.92 -8.38 50.71
N GLN A 5 20.82 -7.12 50.31
CA GLN A 5 19.55 -6.41 50.15
C GLN A 5 19.08 -6.54 48.69
N PRO A 6 17.79 -6.79 48.42
CA PRO A 6 17.26 -6.76 47.06
C PRO A 6 17.19 -5.31 46.59
N GLY A 7 18.16 -4.90 45.76
CA GLY A 7 18.15 -3.61 45.09
C GLY A 7 16.94 -3.51 44.16
N ALA A 8 16.02 -2.59 44.47
CA ALA A 8 14.86 -2.29 43.65
C ALA A 8 15.32 -1.94 42.22
N ALA A 9 14.80 -2.66 41.23
CA ALA A 9 15.06 -2.34 39.83
C ALA A 9 14.59 -0.91 39.53
N PRO A 10 15.37 -0.09 38.80
CA PRO A 10 14.95 1.26 38.45
C PRO A 10 13.65 1.17 37.65
N ALA A 11 12.64 1.92 38.09
CA ALA A 11 11.37 2.02 37.39
C ALA A 11 11.64 2.47 35.95
N LYS A 12 11.46 1.56 34.98
CA LYS A 12 11.61 1.86 33.56
C LYS A 12 10.66 3.00 33.22
N GLN A 13 11.21 4.19 32.98
CA GLN A 13 10.43 5.36 32.60
C GLN A 13 9.67 5.03 31.31
N LYS A 14 8.34 4.95 31.39
CA LYS A 14 7.49 4.65 30.25
C LYS A 14 7.77 5.69 29.17
N ARG A 15 8.17 5.23 27.98
CA ARG A 15 8.41 6.11 26.83
C ARG A 15 7.14 6.95 26.60
N PRO A 16 7.24 8.29 26.51
CA PRO A 16 6.08 9.12 26.20
C PRO A 16 5.47 8.63 24.88
N TYR A 17 4.18 8.31 24.91
CA TYR A 17 3.44 7.87 23.74
C TYR A 17 3.43 9.01 22.73
N ARG A 18 4.31 8.93 21.72
CA ARG A 18 4.25 9.81 20.55
C ARG A 18 3.06 9.35 19.71
N LYS A 19 1.87 9.84 20.04
CA LYS A 19 0.79 9.91 19.06
C LYS A 19 1.23 10.99 18.07
N GLY A 20 2.10 10.61 17.14
CA GLY A 20 2.41 11.47 16.00
C GLY A 20 1.10 11.92 15.36
N ASN A 21 1.09 13.10 14.77
CA ASN A 21 -0.12 13.59 14.11
C ASN A 21 -0.46 12.58 13.00
N PRO A 22 -1.62 11.88 13.07
CA PRO A 22 -1.95 10.89 12.06
C PRO A 22 -2.09 11.63 10.74
N LEU A 23 -1.36 11.17 9.71
CA LEU A 23 -1.49 11.70 8.35
C LEU A 23 -2.98 11.75 7.98
N SER A 24 -3.40 12.92 7.51
CA SER A 24 -4.74 13.13 6.97
C SER A 24 -4.97 12.17 5.80
N LEU A 25 -6.23 11.89 5.47
CA LEU A 25 -6.58 11.01 4.34
C LEU A 25 -5.90 11.46 3.04
N ALA A 26 -5.81 12.78 2.82
CA ALA A 26 -5.13 13.36 1.67
C ALA A 26 -3.63 13.08 1.68
N GLU A 27 -2.95 13.27 2.81
CA GLU A 27 -1.51 13.02 2.94
C GLU A 27 -1.18 11.52 2.80
N ARG A 28 -2.05 10.63 3.29
CA ARG A 28 -1.92 9.19 3.06
C ARG A 28 -2.07 8.84 1.59
N GLN A 29 -3.03 9.44 0.89
CA GLN A 29 -3.23 9.22 -0.54
C GLN A 29 -2.04 9.74 -1.34
N GLN A 30 -1.52 10.92 -1.00
CA GLN A 30 -0.33 11.48 -1.62
C GLN A 30 0.90 10.62 -1.37
N ALA A 31 1.15 10.19 -0.13
CA ALA A 31 2.26 9.29 0.19
C ALA A 31 2.14 7.92 -0.51
N TYR A 32 0.91 7.40 -0.68
CA TYR A 32 0.67 6.17 -1.43
C TYR A 32 0.98 6.35 -2.93
N ASN A 33 0.53 7.46 -3.50
CA ASN A 33 0.80 7.81 -4.90
C ASN A 33 2.29 8.07 -5.12
N GLU A 34 2.97 8.75 -4.20
CA GLU A 34 4.39 9.08 -4.27
C GLU A 34 5.27 7.84 -4.17
N ARG A 35 4.90 6.86 -3.33
CA ARG A 35 5.53 5.53 -3.30
C ARG A 35 5.37 4.75 -4.61
N LYS A 36 4.28 4.98 -5.36
CA LYS A 36 4.00 4.31 -6.63
C LYS A 36 4.53 5.03 -7.86
N ARG A 37 4.79 6.35 -7.78
CA ARG A 37 5.30 7.18 -8.89
C ARG A 37 6.63 6.69 -9.48
N GLY A 38 7.45 5.95 -8.71
CA GLY A 38 8.71 5.42 -9.20
C GLY A 38 8.60 4.15 -10.05
N THR A 39 7.49 3.42 -9.96
CA THR A 39 7.35 2.08 -10.59
C THR A 39 6.10 1.91 -11.42
N HIS A 40 5.04 2.68 -11.17
CA HIS A 40 3.76 2.56 -11.86
C HIS A 40 3.23 3.94 -12.26
N ALA A 41 2.87 4.09 -13.54
CA ALA A 41 2.16 5.25 -14.05
C ALA A 41 0.67 4.92 -14.26
N LEU A 42 -0.21 5.90 -14.06
CA LEU A 42 -1.65 5.71 -14.33
C LEU A 42 -1.92 5.80 -15.83
N VAL A 43 -2.54 4.77 -16.39
CA VAL A 43 -3.06 4.80 -17.77
C VAL A 43 -4.58 4.96 -17.72
N SER A 44 -5.09 6.09 -18.22
CA SER A 44 -6.52 6.35 -18.35
C SER A 44 -6.90 6.47 -19.83
N ALA A 45 -7.84 5.65 -20.29
CA ALA A 45 -8.32 5.68 -21.66
C ALA A 45 -9.85 5.57 -21.71
N THR A 46 -10.46 6.32 -22.62
CA THR A 46 -11.88 6.22 -22.94
C THR A 46 -12.06 5.23 -24.09
N VAL A 47 -12.82 4.17 -23.86
CA VAL A 47 -13.09 3.13 -24.85
C VAL A 47 -14.59 2.95 -25.02
N ARG A 48 -15.00 2.35 -26.15
CA ARG A 48 -16.40 1.96 -26.37
C ARG A 48 -16.87 1.02 -25.26
N LYS A 49 -18.10 1.22 -24.77
CA LYS A 49 -18.68 0.42 -23.68
C LYS A 49 -18.61 -1.08 -23.96
N GLU A 50 -18.96 -1.51 -25.17
CA GLU A 50 -18.94 -2.91 -25.57
C GLU A 50 -17.54 -3.55 -25.48
N LEU A 51 -16.49 -2.77 -25.77
CA LEU A 51 -15.11 -3.23 -25.62
C LEU A 51 -14.72 -3.33 -24.16
N LYS A 52 -15.19 -2.40 -23.32
CA LYS A 52 -14.96 -2.46 -21.87
C LYS A 52 -15.61 -3.70 -21.27
N ASP A 53 -16.84 -4.02 -21.65
CA ASP A 53 -17.56 -5.20 -21.17
C ASP A 53 -16.84 -6.51 -21.58
N LYS A 54 -16.38 -6.59 -22.84
CA LYS A 54 -15.55 -7.71 -23.32
C LYS A 54 -14.25 -7.81 -22.54
N PHE A 55 -13.56 -6.70 -22.32
CA PHE A 55 -12.31 -6.66 -21.57
C PHE A 55 -12.48 -7.16 -20.14
N VAL A 56 -13.56 -6.77 -19.46
CA VAL A 56 -13.88 -7.25 -18.12
C VAL A 56 -14.17 -8.76 -18.10
N ARG A 57 -14.88 -9.29 -19.11
CA ARG A 57 -15.10 -10.74 -19.22
C ARG A 57 -13.79 -11.50 -19.40
N ILE A 58 -12.91 -11.04 -20.28
CA ILE A 58 -11.59 -11.66 -20.48
C ILE A 58 -10.75 -11.64 -19.19
N CYS A 59 -10.79 -10.53 -18.44
CA CYS A 59 -10.14 -10.44 -17.13
C CYS A 59 -10.69 -11.50 -16.17
N GLN A 60 -12.01 -11.69 -16.13
CA GLN A 60 -12.66 -12.70 -15.28
C GLN A 60 -12.30 -14.13 -15.70
N GLU A 61 -12.27 -14.42 -16.99
CA GLU A 61 -11.92 -15.74 -17.53
C GLU A 61 -10.46 -16.11 -17.25
N LYS A 62 -9.54 -15.15 -17.38
CA LYS A 62 -8.12 -15.35 -17.08
C LYS A 62 -7.80 -15.27 -15.58
N GLY A 63 -8.74 -14.84 -14.73
CA GLY A 63 -8.49 -14.60 -13.31
C GLY A 63 -7.51 -13.46 -13.04
N MET A 64 -7.36 -12.53 -13.99
CA MET A 64 -6.41 -11.42 -13.93
C MET A 64 -7.13 -10.10 -13.69
N THR A 65 -6.45 -9.15 -13.06
CA THR A 65 -6.97 -7.79 -12.96
C THR A 65 -6.81 -7.04 -14.29
N GLN A 66 -7.63 -6.01 -14.46
CA GLN A 66 -7.60 -5.15 -15.66
C GLN A 66 -6.21 -4.55 -15.93
N LYS A 67 -5.46 -4.22 -14.88
CA LYS A 67 -4.09 -3.70 -14.99
C LYS A 67 -3.11 -4.78 -15.47
N GLU A 68 -3.21 -6.00 -14.93
CA GLU A 68 -2.32 -7.12 -15.28
C GLU A 68 -2.53 -7.53 -16.73
N LEU A 69 -3.79 -7.53 -17.20
CA LEU A 69 -4.07 -7.81 -18.60
C LEU A 69 -3.52 -6.71 -19.52
N ILE A 70 -3.53 -5.44 -19.09
CA ILE A 70 -2.89 -4.35 -19.87
C ILE A 70 -1.36 -4.52 -19.88
N GLU A 71 -0.76 -4.86 -18.75
CA GLU A 71 0.69 -5.12 -18.64
C GLU A 71 1.09 -6.31 -19.54
N GLU A 72 0.37 -7.44 -19.47
CA GLU A 72 0.59 -8.63 -20.32
C GLU A 72 0.45 -8.29 -21.82
N LEU A 73 -0.55 -7.49 -22.18
CA LEU A 73 -0.77 -7.10 -23.58
C LEU A 73 0.33 -6.17 -24.11
N ILE A 74 0.87 -5.29 -23.27
CA ILE A 74 1.96 -4.37 -23.65
C ILE A 74 3.31 -5.09 -23.70
N GLU A 75 3.56 -6.06 -22.82
CA GLU A 75 4.80 -6.85 -22.83
C GLU A 75 4.90 -7.81 -24.01
N ASN A 76 3.77 -8.36 -24.48
CA ASN A 76 3.71 -9.32 -25.59
C ASN A 76 3.32 -8.71 -26.95
N LEU A 77 3.39 -7.38 -27.05
CA LEU A 77 3.10 -6.61 -28.27
C LEU A 77 4.29 -6.66 -29.24
#